data_AF-A0A7H8MIV3-F1
#
_entry.id   AF-A0A7H8MIV3-F1
#
_cell.length_a   1.000
_cell.length_b   1.000
_cell.length_c   1.000
_cell.angle_alpha   90.00
_cell.angle_beta   90.00
_cell.angle_gamma   90.00
#
_symmetry.space_group_name_H-M   'P 1'
#
loop_
_entity.id
_entity.type
_entity.pdbx_description
1 polymer ?
#
loop_
_entity_poly.entity_id
_entity_poly.type
_entity_poly.pdbx_seq_one_letter_code
_entity_poly.pdbx_strand_id
1 'polypeptide(L)'
;MNRTAWRFALTIVSLAALATTGWSLYAVARHYNAPEAIAVAVFLVFDGIAYACLHLASEASAAGRSAFGARLTAVGMAGVSVYLNRFHAELIDGGTPAFLLFAIPTVGLLLLSELSWAGPRAEARAARTEQPYRLPAFGGWAWALAPALAGKTVKARAVHHIEHGPTTAVTTVEPPVKHSATEVLRRRFADMDPADAIRIAHDAHPDAPPAELASMLITYGVVVDAVQVALVLYGAPQKVTVERDRDDDAGDAHHDAPQVGAGVDANKTKAILEAAAALGPDVTSSDVADRVKRINNITVKPNYVRTTLSREAKKAKPARHPMEGGYA
;
A
#
# COMPACT_ATOMS: atom_id res chain seq x y z
N MET A 1 -7.07 20.26 -0.08
CA MET A 1 -8.31 21.04 0.16
C MET A 1 -7.99 22.14 1.16
N ASN A 2 -8.44 23.38 0.93
CA ASN A 2 -8.16 24.50 1.85
C ASN A 2 -8.92 24.29 3.18
N ARG A 3 -8.31 24.65 4.32
CA ARG A 3 -8.87 24.46 5.68
C ARG A 3 -10.20 25.20 5.87
N THR A 4 -10.38 26.31 5.17
CA THR A 4 -11.63 27.09 5.14
C THR A 4 -12.74 26.34 4.40
N ALA A 5 -12.46 25.80 3.22
CA ALA A 5 -13.42 25.02 2.44
C ALA A 5 -13.88 23.77 3.20
N TRP A 6 -12.96 23.10 3.92
CA TRP A 6 -13.29 21.97 4.78
C TRP A 6 -14.24 22.36 5.92
N ARG A 7 -13.94 23.44 6.65
CA ARG A 7 -14.79 23.93 7.74
C ARG A 7 -16.17 24.31 7.23
N PHE A 8 -16.24 25.02 6.11
CA PHE A 8 -17.49 25.41 5.49
C PHE A 8 -18.35 24.19 5.10
N ALA A 9 -17.74 23.18 4.47
CA ALA A 9 -18.42 21.93 4.14
C ALA A 9 -18.95 21.22 5.40
N LEU A 10 -18.14 21.12 6.46
CA LEU A 10 -18.58 20.54 7.73
C LEU A 10 -19.74 21.32 8.33
N THR A 11 -19.71 22.65 8.33
CA THR A 11 -20.81 23.47 8.85
C THR A 11 -22.10 23.20 8.10
N ILE A 12 -22.07 23.14 6.77
CA ILE A 12 -23.25 22.81 5.96
C ILE A 12 -23.78 21.42 6.31
N VAL A 13 -22.90 20.41 6.32
CA VAL A 13 -23.29 19.03 6.60
C VAL A 13 -23.86 18.89 8.02
N SER A 14 -23.26 19.55 9.01
CA SER A 14 -23.76 19.54 10.39
C SER A 14 -25.11 20.22 10.52
N LEU A 15 -25.34 21.36 9.86
CA LEU A 15 -26.64 22.04 9.87
C LEU A 15 -27.72 21.22 9.18
N ALA A 16 -27.41 20.62 8.03
CA ALA A 16 -28.34 19.75 7.32
C ALA A 16 -28.69 18.50 8.15
N ALA A 17 -27.70 17.88 8.78
CA ALA A 17 -27.91 16.75 9.67
C ALA A 17 -28.82 17.14 10.85
N LEU A 18 -28.51 18.23 11.55
CA LEU A 18 -29.27 18.74 12.69
C LEU A 18 -30.71 19.11 12.32
N ALA A 19 -30.93 19.67 11.13
CA ALA A 19 -32.28 19.92 10.61
C ALA A 19 -33.05 18.61 10.34
N THR A 20 -32.37 17.61 9.77
CA THR A 20 -32.98 16.33 9.39
C THR A 20 -33.31 15.48 10.63
N THR A 21 -32.36 15.32 11.55
CA THR A 21 -32.54 14.60 12.81
C THR A 21 -33.49 15.35 13.73
N GLY A 22 -33.41 16.68 13.77
CA GLY A 22 -34.27 17.52 14.58
C GLY A 22 -35.71 17.51 14.15
N TRP A 23 -35.98 17.55 12.84
CA TRP A 23 -37.34 17.35 12.33
C TRP A 23 -37.89 15.99 12.74
N SER A 24 -37.07 14.94 12.68
CA SER A 24 -37.46 13.58 13.07
C SER A 24 -37.86 13.50 14.53
N LEU A 25 -37.02 14.00 15.46
CA LEU A 25 -37.36 14.03 16.88
C LEU A 25 -38.58 14.90 17.17
N TYR A 26 -38.70 16.05 16.51
CA TYR A 26 -39.85 16.93 16.64
C TYR A 26 -41.14 16.20 16.23
N ALA A 27 -41.15 15.55 15.06
CA ALA A 27 -42.32 14.81 14.56
C ALA A 27 -42.73 13.68 15.51
N VAL A 28 -41.77 12.91 16.02
CA VAL A 28 -42.04 11.86 17.00
C VAL A 28 -42.59 12.43 18.31
N ALA A 29 -42.03 13.53 18.83
CA ALA A 29 -42.54 14.17 20.04
C ALA A 29 -43.97 14.70 19.83
N ARG A 30 -44.26 15.30 18.66
CA ARG A 30 -45.61 15.77 18.32
C ARG A 30 -46.60 14.63 18.16
N HIS A 31 -46.19 13.46 17.67
CA HIS A 31 -47.03 12.25 17.61
C HIS A 31 -47.55 11.83 19.00
N TYR A 32 -46.74 12.03 20.05
CA TYR A 32 -47.15 11.82 21.46
C TYR A 32 -47.84 13.03 22.09
N ASN A 33 -48.32 13.99 21.29
CA ASN A 33 -48.99 15.20 21.72
C ASN A 33 -48.16 16.13 22.63
N ALA A 34 -46.82 16.03 22.60
CA ALA A 34 -45.97 16.96 23.35
C ALA A 34 -46.16 18.40 22.82
N PRO A 35 -46.36 19.43 23.67
CA PRO A 35 -46.41 20.83 23.26
C PRO A 35 -45.22 21.23 22.38
N GLU A 36 -45.41 22.18 21.46
CA GLU A 36 -44.37 22.57 20.50
C GLU A 36 -43.04 22.97 21.17
N ALA A 37 -43.12 23.76 22.25
CA ALA A 37 -41.96 24.14 23.02
C ALA A 37 -41.20 22.93 23.61
N ILE A 38 -41.93 21.91 24.06
CA ILE A 38 -41.34 20.67 24.60
C ILE A 38 -40.73 19.84 23.47
N ALA A 39 -41.40 19.72 22.32
CA ALA A 39 -40.87 19.01 21.17
C ALA A 39 -39.55 19.63 20.66
N VAL A 40 -39.48 20.97 20.60
CA VAL A 40 -38.24 21.69 20.27
C VAL A 40 -37.16 21.45 21.34
N ALA A 41 -37.52 21.53 22.63
CA ALA A 41 -36.57 21.31 23.72
C ALA A 41 -35.99 19.89 23.72
N VAL A 42 -36.81 18.87 23.49
CA VAL A 42 -36.37 17.45 23.41
C VAL A 42 -35.31 17.28 22.33
N PHE A 43 -35.57 17.83 21.14
CA PHE A 43 -34.59 17.82 20.05
C PHE A 43 -33.29 18.52 20.43
N LEU A 44 -33.36 19.74 20.97
CA LEU A 44 -32.17 20.52 21.33
C LEU A 44 -31.32 19.84 22.41
N VAL A 45 -31.97 19.23 23.41
CA VAL A 45 -31.28 18.48 24.47
C VAL A 45 -30.62 17.24 23.89
N PHE A 46 -31.32 16.49 23.03
CA PHE A 46 -30.77 15.27 22.43
C PHE A 46 -29.53 15.55 21.58
N ASP A 47 -29.63 16.49 20.63
CA ASP A 47 -28.52 16.86 19.75
C ASP A 47 -27.40 17.58 20.52
N GLY A 48 -27.75 18.38 21.53
CA GLY A 48 -26.80 19.03 22.42
C GLY A 48 -25.94 18.04 23.21
N ILE A 49 -26.55 16.98 23.76
CA ILE A 49 -25.82 15.90 24.44
C ILE A 49 -24.92 15.16 23.45
N ALA A 50 -25.43 14.79 22.28
CA ALA A 50 -24.63 14.11 21.27
C ALA A 50 -23.42 14.94 20.83
N TYR A 51 -23.62 16.24 20.59
CA TYR A 51 -22.55 17.18 20.25
C TYR A 51 -21.54 17.33 21.38
N ALA A 52 -21.99 17.46 22.63
CA ALA A 52 -21.11 17.52 23.80
C ALA A 52 -20.26 16.24 23.94
N CYS A 53 -20.84 15.06 23.71
CA CYS A 53 -20.09 13.80 23.71
C CYS A 53 -19.02 13.76 22.61
N LEU A 54 -19.35 14.18 21.38
CA LEU A 54 -18.38 14.25 20.29
C LEU A 54 -17.26 15.27 20.57
N HIS A 55 -17.61 16.40 21.19
CA HIS A 55 -16.63 17.40 21.62
C HIS A 55 -15.67 16.84 22.68
N LEU A 56 -16.20 16.25 23.76
CA LEU A 56 -15.39 15.61 24.81
C LEU A 56 -14.51 14.47 24.24
N ALA A 57 -15.03 13.69 23.28
CA ALA A 57 -14.26 12.66 22.61
C ALA A 57 -13.13 13.24 21.74
N SER A 58 -13.35 14.40 21.12
CA SER A 58 -12.34 15.14 20.35
C SER A 58 -11.24 15.68 21.27
N GLU A 59 -11.59 16.32 22.39
CA GLU A 59 -10.64 16.81 23.38
C GLU A 59 -9.83 15.68 24.00
N ALA A 60 -10.49 14.58 24.38
CA ALA A 60 -9.81 13.41 24.91
C ALA A 60 -8.84 12.81 23.87
N SER A 61 -9.26 12.72 22.60
CA SER A 61 -8.40 12.18 21.52
C SER A 61 -7.19 13.07 21.25
N ALA A 62 -7.36 14.40 21.27
CA ALA A 62 -6.26 15.36 21.10
C ALA A 62 -5.29 15.34 22.30
N ALA A 63 -5.80 15.18 23.52
CA ALA A 63 -4.98 14.98 24.72
C ALA A 63 -4.40 13.56 24.83
N GLY A 64 -4.71 12.67 23.89
CA GLY A 64 -4.37 11.24 23.93
C GLY A 64 -4.94 10.50 25.15
N ARG A 65 -5.98 11.01 25.81
CA ARG A 65 -6.70 10.35 26.89
C ARG A 65 -7.72 9.36 26.33
N SER A 66 -8.19 8.45 27.17
CA SER A 66 -9.31 7.58 26.80
C SER A 66 -10.56 8.42 26.54
N ALA A 67 -11.18 8.22 25.38
CA ALA A 67 -12.45 8.82 24.99
C ALA A 67 -13.61 7.80 25.10
N PHE A 68 -13.39 6.66 25.76
CA PHE A 68 -14.31 5.51 25.72
C PHE A 68 -15.72 5.88 26.16
N GLY A 69 -15.89 6.53 27.31
CA GLY A 69 -17.21 6.91 27.83
C GLY A 69 -17.98 7.81 26.86
N ALA A 70 -17.35 8.92 26.43
CA ALA A 70 -17.97 9.86 25.50
C ALA A 70 -18.34 9.21 24.15
N ARG A 71 -17.50 8.31 23.64
CA ARG A 71 -17.78 7.57 22.39
C ARG A 71 -18.89 6.56 22.56
N LEU A 72 -18.90 5.81 23.65
CA LEU A 72 -19.95 4.84 23.93
C LEU A 72 -21.29 5.54 24.04
N THR A 73 -21.36 6.69 24.73
CA THR A 73 -22.56 7.52 24.80
C THR A 73 -22.96 8.03 23.41
N ALA A 74 -22.03 8.53 22.60
CA ALA A 74 -22.34 8.98 21.24
C ALA A 74 -22.87 7.85 20.34
N VAL A 75 -22.31 6.64 20.45
CA VAL A 75 -22.81 5.44 19.74
C VAL A 75 -24.21 5.07 20.23
N GLY A 76 -24.46 5.10 21.54
CA GLY A 76 -25.78 4.85 22.11
C GLY A 76 -26.82 5.86 21.61
N MET A 77 -26.48 7.15 21.63
CA MET A 77 -27.33 8.23 21.09
C MET A 77 -27.59 8.05 19.60
N ALA A 78 -26.57 7.68 18.82
CA ALA A 78 -26.75 7.37 17.39
C ALA A 78 -27.69 6.18 17.18
N GLY A 79 -27.59 5.14 18.01
CA GLY A 79 -28.52 4.00 17.98
C GLY A 79 -29.97 4.42 18.24
N VAL A 80 -30.20 5.25 19.27
CA VAL A 80 -31.53 5.81 19.56
C VAL A 80 -32.02 6.69 18.41
N SER A 81 -31.16 7.54 17.84
CA SER A 81 -31.49 8.38 16.69
C SER A 81 -31.90 7.56 15.47
N VAL A 82 -31.16 6.48 15.14
CA VAL A 82 -31.51 5.58 14.03
C VAL A 82 -32.87 4.91 14.27
N TYR A 83 -33.15 4.47 15.51
CA TYR A 83 -34.44 3.91 15.86
C TYR A 83 -35.58 4.92 15.68
N LEU A 84 -35.42 6.15 16.19
CA LEU A 84 -36.42 7.21 16.06
C LEU A 84 -36.62 7.64 14.60
N ASN A 85 -35.56 7.65 13.79
CA ASN A 85 -35.63 7.93 12.37
C ASN A 85 -36.41 6.86 11.59
N ARG A 86 -36.30 5.59 12.00
CA ARG A 86 -37.15 4.53 11.46
C ARG A 86 -38.61 4.76 11.83
N PHE A 87 -38.87 5.02 13.10
CA PHE A 87 -40.23 5.27 13.58
C PHE A 87 -40.86 6.48 12.87
N HIS A 88 -40.13 7.57 12.68
CA HIS A 88 -40.62 8.72 11.92
C HIS A 88 -40.90 8.38 10.45
N ALA A 89 -40.05 7.57 9.80
CA ALA A 89 -40.30 7.10 8.43
C ALA A 89 -41.58 6.26 8.34
N GLU A 90 -41.89 5.46 9.36
CA GLU A 90 -43.14 4.71 9.49
C GLU A 90 -44.34 5.65 9.72
N LEU A 91 -44.20 6.72 10.51
CA LEU A 91 -45.26 7.71 10.75
C LEU A 91 -45.70 8.47 9.48
N ILE A 92 -44.82 8.59 8.48
CA ILE A 92 -45.12 9.31 7.22
C ILE A 92 -45.34 8.36 6.04
N ASP A 93 -45.48 7.05 6.28
CA ASP A 93 -45.60 6.02 5.25
C ASP A 93 -44.47 6.03 4.20
N GLY A 94 -43.28 6.51 4.58
CA GLY A 94 -42.14 6.71 3.67
C GLY A 94 -41.29 5.45 3.45
N GLY A 95 -41.49 4.41 4.27
CA GLY A 95 -40.82 3.12 4.17
C GLY A 95 -39.28 3.19 4.28
N THR A 96 -38.61 2.19 3.69
CA THR A 96 -37.14 2.06 3.72
C THR A 96 -36.39 3.26 3.14
N PRO A 97 -36.81 3.88 2.02
CA PRO A 97 -36.11 5.04 1.47
C PRO A 97 -36.07 6.23 2.44
N ALA A 98 -37.20 6.57 3.06
CA ALA A 98 -37.27 7.65 4.04
C ALA A 98 -36.40 7.34 5.28
N PHE A 99 -36.47 6.10 5.78
CA PHE A 99 -35.60 5.67 6.89
C PHE A 99 -34.12 5.87 6.58
N LEU A 100 -33.65 5.42 5.42
CA LEU A 100 -32.24 5.57 5.02
C LEU A 100 -31.84 7.04 4.91
N LEU A 101 -32.68 7.88 4.28
CA LEU A 101 -32.42 9.31 4.16
C LEU A 101 -32.29 10.00 5.52
N PHE A 102 -33.09 9.60 6.51
CA PHE A 102 -33.04 10.17 7.86
C PHE A 102 -31.88 9.61 8.70
N ALA A 103 -31.54 8.33 8.55
CA ALA A 103 -30.50 7.67 9.34
C ALA A 103 -29.06 7.93 8.85
N ILE A 104 -28.87 8.12 7.54
CA ILE A 104 -27.54 8.32 6.94
C ILE A 104 -26.77 9.50 7.57
N PRO A 105 -27.37 10.69 7.81
CA PRO A 105 -26.65 11.79 8.45
C PRO A 105 -26.05 11.43 9.82
N THR A 106 -26.82 10.75 10.67
CA THR A 106 -26.37 10.29 12.00
C THR A 106 -25.20 9.31 11.88
N VAL A 107 -25.33 8.29 11.03
CA VAL A 107 -24.29 7.27 10.83
C VAL A 107 -23.04 7.88 10.19
N GLY A 108 -23.23 8.69 9.15
CA GLY A 108 -22.16 9.34 8.40
C GLY A 108 -21.34 10.28 9.27
N LEU A 109 -21.97 11.12 10.09
CA LEU A 109 -21.27 12.02 11.01
C LEU A 109 -20.51 11.26 12.10
N LEU A 110 -21.07 10.17 12.62
CA LEU A 110 -20.38 9.36 13.63
C LEU A 110 -19.12 8.69 13.04
N LEU A 111 -19.23 8.12 11.84
CA LEU A 111 -18.09 7.54 11.13
C LEU A 111 -17.03 8.60 10.79
N LEU A 112 -17.46 9.75 10.29
CA LEU A 112 -16.57 10.86 9.99
C LEU A 112 -15.83 11.36 11.24
N SER A 113 -16.53 11.41 12.38
CA SER A 113 -15.94 11.78 13.66
C SER A 113 -14.84 10.80 14.08
N GLU A 114 -15.07 9.49 13.98
CA GLU A 114 -14.06 8.47 14.29
C GLU A 114 -12.82 8.57 13.38
N LEU A 115 -13.03 8.81 12.08
CA LEU A 115 -11.95 9.03 11.12
C LEU A 115 -11.16 10.31 11.44
N SER A 116 -11.85 11.39 11.81
CA SER A 116 -11.23 12.68 12.12
C SER A 116 -10.28 12.63 13.32
N TRP A 117 -10.53 11.71 14.26
CA TRP A 117 -9.70 11.52 15.45
C TRP A 117 -8.46 10.65 15.21
N ALA A 118 -8.30 10.03 14.04
CA ALA A 118 -7.17 9.15 13.77
C ALA A 118 -5.82 9.89 13.83
N GLY A 119 -5.74 11.07 13.19
CA GLY A 119 -4.53 11.90 13.17
C GLY A 119 -4.13 12.42 14.55
N PRO A 120 -4.98 13.19 15.25
CA PRO A 120 -4.67 13.73 16.58
C PRO A 120 -4.28 12.65 17.59
N ARG A 121 -4.93 11.48 17.52
CA ARG A 121 -4.62 10.34 18.39
C ARG A 121 -3.26 9.72 18.08
N ALA A 122 -2.85 9.69 16.81
CA ALA A 122 -1.52 9.24 16.41
C ALA A 122 -0.44 10.22 16.86
N GLU A 123 -0.68 11.53 16.68
CA GLU A 123 0.23 12.60 17.13
C GLU A 123 0.42 12.59 18.65
N ALA A 124 -0.68 12.49 19.42
CA ALA A 124 -0.62 12.45 20.88
C ALA A 124 0.13 11.21 21.41
N ARG A 125 -0.02 10.05 20.75
CA ARG A 125 0.75 8.83 21.09
C ARG A 125 2.23 8.99 20.74
N ALA A 126 2.55 9.55 19.58
CA ALA A 126 3.91 9.81 19.16
C ALA A 126 4.63 10.75 20.15
N ALA A 127 3.95 11.80 20.61
CA ALA A 127 4.48 12.74 21.61
C ALA A 127 4.81 12.06 22.96
N ARG A 128 4.12 10.98 23.31
CA ARG A 128 4.39 10.19 24.53
C ARG A 128 5.29 8.98 24.29
N THR A 129 5.88 8.85 23.10
CA THR A 129 6.66 7.68 22.68
C THR A 129 5.90 6.35 22.86
N GLU A 130 4.57 6.39 22.85
CA GLU A 130 3.72 5.22 23.01
C GLU A 130 3.70 4.41 21.70
N GLN A 131 4.10 3.14 21.78
CA GLN A 131 3.90 2.18 20.70
C GLN A 131 2.43 1.73 20.70
N PRO A 132 1.61 2.08 19.69
CA PRO A 132 0.20 1.67 19.67
C PRO A 132 0.10 0.15 19.55
N TYR A 133 -0.78 -0.46 20.34
CA TYR A 133 -1.16 -1.85 20.16
C TYR A 133 -1.70 -2.07 18.74
N ARG A 134 -0.94 -2.79 17.92
CA ARG A 134 -1.38 -3.19 16.58
C ARG A 134 -2.11 -4.52 16.69
N LEU A 135 -3.37 -4.53 16.28
CA LEU A 135 -4.12 -5.78 16.13
C LEU A 135 -3.35 -6.71 15.17
N PRO A 136 -3.33 -8.02 15.44
CA PRO A 136 -2.77 -8.96 14.48
C PRO A 136 -3.51 -8.85 13.14
N ALA A 137 -2.76 -8.85 12.04
CA ALA A 137 -3.32 -8.84 10.70
C ALA A 137 -3.88 -10.23 10.36
N PHE A 138 -5.06 -10.52 10.86
CA PHE A 138 -5.84 -11.68 10.42
C PHE A 138 -6.56 -11.32 9.13
N GLY A 139 -6.43 -12.15 8.09
CA GLY A 139 -7.33 -12.06 6.94
C GLY A 139 -8.78 -12.31 7.38
N GLY A 140 -9.76 -11.74 6.68
CA GLY A 140 -11.18 -11.90 7.04
C GLY A 140 -11.61 -13.37 7.22
N TRP A 141 -11.02 -14.28 6.45
CA TRP A 141 -11.24 -15.72 6.56
C TRP A 141 -10.79 -16.32 7.90
N ALA A 142 -9.77 -15.78 8.56
CA ALA A 142 -9.34 -16.29 9.86
C ALA A 142 -10.39 -15.99 10.96
N TRP A 143 -11.08 -14.85 10.87
CA TRP A 143 -12.21 -14.54 11.75
C TRP A 143 -13.43 -15.41 11.44
N ALA A 144 -13.68 -15.70 10.16
CA ALA A 144 -14.81 -16.53 9.76
C ALA A 144 -14.62 -18.02 10.10
N LEU A 145 -13.43 -18.58 9.84
CA LEU A 145 -13.15 -20.01 9.97
C LEU A 145 -12.67 -20.40 11.37
N ALA A 146 -12.02 -19.49 12.10
CA ALA A 146 -11.38 -19.79 13.38
C ALA A 146 -11.52 -18.65 14.42
N PRO A 147 -12.75 -18.18 14.73
CA PRO A 147 -12.96 -17.02 15.60
C PRO A 147 -12.36 -17.20 17.00
N ALA A 148 -12.44 -18.41 17.57
CA ALA A 148 -11.89 -18.68 18.90
C ALA A 148 -10.36 -18.60 18.95
N LEU A 149 -9.67 -19.08 17.90
CA LEU A 149 -8.21 -18.99 17.80
C LEU A 149 -7.77 -17.55 17.55
N ALA A 150 -8.41 -16.86 16.60
CA ALA A 150 -8.17 -15.44 16.34
C ALA A 150 -8.32 -14.62 17.63
N GLY A 151 -9.42 -14.82 18.37
CA GLY A 151 -9.66 -14.17 19.66
C GLY A 151 -8.60 -14.48 20.73
N LYS A 152 -8.21 -15.76 20.90
CA LYS A 152 -7.13 -16.15 21.82
C LYS A 152 -5.81 -15.49 21.47
N THR A 153 -5.47 -15.40 20.18
CA THR A 153 -4.23 -14.75 19.73
C THR A 153 -4.27 -13.24 19.93
N VAL A 154 -5.41 -12.57 19.68
CA VAL A 154 -5.58 -11.15 20.04
C VAL A 154 -5.37 -10.96 21.55
N LYS A 155 -5.99 -11.80 22.38
CA LYS A 155 -5.85 -11.72 23.84
C LYS A 155 -4.40 -11.93 24.26
N ALA A 156 -3.74 -12.98 23.78
CA ALA A 156 -2.35 -13.28 24.14
C ALA A 156 -1.41 -12.13 23.78
N ARG A 157 -1.58 -11.53 22.60
CA ARG A 157 -0.77 -10.38 22.18
C ARG A 157 -1.08 -9.12 22.98
N ALA A 158 -2.36 -8.90 23.34
CA ALA A 158 -2.75 -7.78 24.19
C ALA A 158 -2.17 -7.91 25.59
N VAL A 159 -2.25 -9.10 26.19
CA VAL A 159 -1.62 -9.44 27.47
C VAL A 159 -0.12 -9.21 27.39
N HIS A 160 0.56 -9.74 26.37
CA HIS A 160 1.99 -9.51 26.16
C HIS A 160 2.33 -8.02 26.04
N HIS A 161 1.52 -7.23 25.33
CA HIS A 161 1.74 -5.78 25.22
C HIS A 161 1.52 -5.03 26.53
N ILE A 162 0.66 -5.51 27.41
CA ILE A 162 0.43 -4.92 28.75
C ILE A 162 1.57 -5.32 29.70
N GLU A 163 1.92 -6.61 29.74
CA GLU A 163 2.94 -7.17 30.63
C GLU A 163 4.36 -6.71 30.25
N HIS A 164 4.64 -6.61 28.95
CA HIS A 164 5.94 -6.24 28.39
C HIS A 164 5.83 -4.90 27.63
N GLY A 165 4.91 -4.03 28.07
CA GLY A 165 4.73 -2.69 27.54
C GLY A 165 6.06 -1.95 27.44
N PRO A 166 6.20 -1.01 26.50
CA PRO A 166 7.49 -0.63 25.94
C PRO A 166 8.48 -0.33 27.06
N THR A 167 9.45 -1.22 27.25
CA THR A 167 10.73 -0.82 27.82
C THR A 167 11.11 0.44 27.08
N THR A 168 11.51 1.46 27.82
CA THR A 168 12.13 2.70 27.33
C THR A 168 13.45 2.38 26.62
N ALA A 169 13.47 1.41 25.71
CA ALA A 169 14.42 1.34 24.64
C ALA A 169 14.03 2.51 23.73
N VAL A 170 14.63 3.65 24.02
CA VAL A 170 14.90 4.71 23.07
C VAL A 170 15.72 4.08 21.96
N THR A 171 15.11 3.23 21.13
CA THR A 171 15.53 3.18 19.74
C THR A 171 14.96 4.46 19.19
N THR A 172 15.79 5.50 19.17
CA THR A 172 15.56 6.71 18.41
C THR A 172 15.27 6.24 17.00
N VAL A 173 13.99 5.98 16.69
CA VAL A 173 13.54 5.89 15.32
C VAL A 173 13.62 7.32 14.87
N GLU A 174 14.78 7.64 14.28
CA GLU A 174 15.03 8.87 13.58
C GLU A 174 13.76 9.17 12.77
N PRO A 175 13.14 10.35 12.97
CA PRO A 175 11.94 10.69 12.22
C PRO A 175 12.25 10.45 10.74
N PRO A 176 11.33 9.85 9.95
CA PRO A 176 11.59 9.65 8.53
C PRO A 176 12.00 11.00 7.98
N VAL A 177 13.28 11.12 7.60
CA VAL A 177 13.85 12.38 7.17
C VAL A 177 12.96 12.84 6.04
N LYS A 178 12.27 13.96 6.23
CA LYS A 178 11.44 14.55 5.18
C LYS A 178 12.42 15.06 4.14
N HIS A 179 12.81 14.20 3.21
CA HIS A 179 13.67 14.57 2.10
C HIS A 179 12.91 15.60 1.28
N SER A 180 13.45 16.81 1.16
CA SER A 180 12.92 17.80 0.22
C SER A 180 13.03 17.24 -1.20
N ALA A 181 12.22 17.73 -2.13
CA ALA A 181 12.32 17.32 -3.53
C ALA A 181 13.74 17.48 -4.08
N THR A 182 14.43 18.54 -3.67
CA THR A 182 15.85 18.81 -3.99
C THR A 182 16.78 17.72 -3.45
N GLU A 183 16.54 17.22 -2.24
CA GLU A 183 17.37 16.17 -1.63
C GLU A 183 17.19 14.82 -2.34
N VAL A 184 15.96 14.51 -2.75
CA VAL A 184 15.67 13.31 -3.55
C VAL A 184 16.34 13.39 -4.92
N LEU A 185 16.27 14.55 -5.58
CA LEU A 185 16.92 14.78 -6.86
C LEU A 185 18.44 14.71 -6.74
N ARG A 186 19.04 15.37 -5.74
CA ARG A 186 20.49 15.31 -5.47
C ARG A 186 20.97 13.87 -5.30
N ARG A 187 20.28 13.07 -4.48
CA ARG A 187 20.63 11.65 -4.30
C ARG A 187 20.50 10.87 -5.61
N ARG A 188 19.43 11.11 -6.36
CA ARG A 188 19.16 10.39 -7.62
C ARG A 188 20.19 10.71 -8.70
N PHE A 189 20.62 11.96 -8.80
CA PHE A 189 21.65 12.39 -9.73
C PHE A 189 23.05 11.95 -9.29
N ALA A 190 23.33 11.89 -7.99
CA ALA A 190 24.60 11.39 -7.46
C ALA A 190 24.84 9.90 -7.73
N ASP A 191 23.77 9.08 -7.76
CA ASP A 191 23.86 7.65 -8.08
C ASP A 191 23.84 7.35 -9.60
N MET A 192 23.68 8.38 -10.44
CA MET A 192 23.54 8.26 -11.89
C MET A 192 24.88 8.41 -12.59
N ASP A 193 25.06 7.72 -13.73
CA ASP A 193 26.22 7.94 -14.58
C ASP A 193 26.25 9.41 -15.05
N PRO A 194 27.38 10.13 -14.93
CA PRO A 194 27.46 11.54 -15.28
C PRO A 194 27.04 11.84 -16.72
N ALA A 195 27.28 10.93 -17.68
CA ALA A 195 26.86 11.15 -19.07
C ALA A 195 25.33 11.10 -19.22
N ASP A 196 24.64 10.24 -18.48
CA ASP A 196 23.18 10.19 -18.47
C ASP A 196 22.57 11.38 -17.75
N ALA A 197 23.18 11.84 -16.66
CA ALA A 197 22.78 13.07 -15.97
C ALA A 197 22.89 14.29 -16.90
N ILE A 198 23.95 14.37 -17.72
CA ILE A 198 24.15 15.42 -18.72
C ILE A 198 23.06 15.37 -19.80
N ARG A 199 22.73 14.19 -20.34
CA ARG A 199 21.67 14.04 -21.35
C ARG A 199 20.31 14.46 -20.81
N ILE A 200 19.96 14.02 -19.60
CA ILE A 200 18.68 14.37 -18.96
C ILE A 200 18.59 15.88 -18.70
N ALA A 201 19.69 16.51 -18.26
CA ALA A 201 19.73 17.96 -18.05
C ALA A 201 19.60 18.74 -19.37
N HIS A 202 20.22 18.25 -20.45
CA HIS A 202 20.10 18.83 -21.78
C HIS A 202 18.70 18.65 -22.37
N ASP A 203 18.07 17.49 -22.20
CA ASP A 203 16.68 17.27 -22.64
C ASP A 203 15.70 18.24 -21.95
N ALA A 204 15.94 18.56 -20.68
CA ALA A 204 15.14 19.53 -19.94
C ALA A 204 15.46 20.99 -20.30
N HIS A 205 16.69 21.28 -20.73
CA HIS A 205 17.18 22.61 -21.08
C HIS A 205 17.98 22.56 -22.39
N PRO A 206 17.32 22.39 -23.55
CA PRO A 206 17.98 22.13 -24.82
C PRO A 206 18.83 23.31 -25.31
N ASP A 207 18.44 24.53 -24.95
CA ASP A 207 19.12 25.76 -25.37
C ASP A 207 20.25 26.19 -24.40
N ALA A 208 20.43 25.49 -23.28
CA ALA A 208 21.42 25.89 -22.28
C ALA A 208 22.85 25.55 -22.74
N PRO A 209 23.81 26.50 -22.66
CA PRO A 209 25.18 26.25 -23.03
C PRO A 209 25.87 25.26 -22.06
N PRO A 210 26.91 24.52 -22.49
CA PRO A 210 27.55 23.48 -21.68
C PRO A 210 28.04 23.93 -20.30
N ALA A 211 28.51 25.17 -20.18
CA ALA A 211 28.96 25.73 -18.90
C ALA A 211 27.81 25.95 -17.91
N GLU A 212 26.63 26.33 -18.41
CA GLU A 212 25.43 26.54 -17.59
C GLU A 212 24.86 25.20 -17.11
N LEU A 213 24.81 24.19 -17.99
CA LEU A 213 24.44 22.83 -17.63
C LEU A 213 25.38 22.22 -16.56
N ALA A 214 26.70 22.44 -16.70
CA ALA A 214 27.67 22.01 -15.70
C ALA A 214 27.40 22.65 -14.32
N SER A 215 27.12 23.96 -14.29
CA SER A 215 26.82 24.68 -13.04
C SER A 215 25.53 24.18 -12.35
N MET A 216 24.50 23.84 -13.14
CA MET A 216 23.26 23.25 -12.64
C MET A 216 23.50 21.86 -12.06
N LEU A 217 24.23 21.01 -12.78
CA LEU A 217 24.55 19.64 -12.35
C LEU A 217 25.37 19.61 -11.06
N ILE A 218 26.32 20.53 -10.90
CA ILE A 218 27.10 20.70 -9.66
C ILE A 218 26.18 21.02 -8.47
N THR A 219 25.11 21.80 -8.66
CA THR A 219 24.13 22.11 -7.61
C THR A 219 23.39 20.86 -7.12
N TYR A 220 23.25 19.86 -7.99
CA TYR A 220 22.66 18.55 -7.68
C TYR A 220 23.71 17.48 -7.32
N GLY A 221 24.98 17.87 -7.13
CA GLY A 221 26.05 16.98 -6.65
C GLY A 221 26.74 16.17 -7.74
N VAL A 222 26.48 16.46 -9.03
CA VAL A 222 27.16 15.81 -10.16
C VAL A 222 28.38 16.67 -10.53
N VAL A 223 29.58 16.14 -10.28
CA VAL A 223 30.84 16.84 -10.55
C VAL A 223 31.20 16.65 -12.02
N VAL A 224 30.85 17.63 -12.85
CA VAL A 224 31.18 17.68 -14.28
C VAL A 224 31.67 19.07 -14.67
N ASP A 225 32.58 19.14 -15.64
CA ASP A 225 33.04 20.40 -16.22
C ASP A 225 32.39 20.69 -17.59
N ALA A 226 32.50 21.93 -18.06
CA ALA A 226 31.90 22.35 -19.33
C ALA A 226 32.43 21.58 -20.56
N VAL A 227 33.67 21.08 -20.49
CA VAL A 227 34.31 20.32 -21.57
C VAL A 227 33.74 18.90 -21.61
N GLN A 228 33.55 18.26 -20.46
CA GLN A 228 32.91 16.96 -20.32
C GLN A 228 31.46 17.00 -20.82
N VAL A 229 30.72 18.05 -20.45
CA VAL A 229 29.36 18.27 -20.96
C VAL A 229 29.37 18.41 -22.49
N ALA A 230 30.28 19.24 -23.03
CA ALA A 230 30.41 19.39 -24.48
C ALA A 230 30.83 18.08 -25.18
N LEU A 231 31.70 17.29 -24.57
CA LEU A 231 32.14 16.01 -25.12
C LEU A 231 31.00 14.98 -25.13
N VAL A 232 30.16 14.94 -24.10
CA VAL A 232 29.01 14.01 -24.05
C VAL A 232 27.92 14.42 -25.03
N LEU A 233 27.67 15.72 -25.20
CA LEU A 233 26.62 16.23 -26.09
C LEU A 233 27.04 16.27 -27.56
N TYR A 234 28.31 16.60 -27.85
CA TYR A 234 28.80 16.83 -29.22
C TYR A 234 29.88 15.84 -29.67
N GLY A 235 30.43 15.03 -28.76
CA GLY A 235 31.38 13.96 -29.07
C GLY A 235 30.67 12.73 -29.62
N ALA A 236 30.07 12.84 -30.81
CA ALA A 236 29.65 11.65 -31.53
C ALA A 236 30.91 10.93 -32.08
N PRO A 237 31.08 9.62 -31.87
CA PRO A 237 32.13 8.87 -32.55
C PRO A 237 31.90 8.95 -34.07
N GLN A 238 32.98 9.04 -34.85
CA GLN A 238 32.91 9.01 -36.32
C GLN A 238 32.10 7.79 -36.76
N LYS A 239 30.93 8.02 -37.35
CA LYS A 239 30.17 6.96 -38.00
C LYS A 239 30.89 6.62 -39.30
N VAL A 240 31.65 5.52 -39.29
CA VAL A 240 32.19 4.92 -40.51
C VAL A 240 31.06 4.12 -41.15
N THR A 241 30.50 4.63 -42.23
CA THR A 241 29.67 3.86 -43.15
C THR A 241 30.57 2.87 -43.87
N VAL A 242 30.46 1.59 -43.51
CA VAL A 242 31.06 0.50 -44.29
C VAL A 242 30.09 0.20 -45.42
N GLU A 243 30.35 0.76 -46.61
CA GLU A 243 29.74 0.24 -47.83
C GLU A 243 30.32 -1.15 -48.08
N ARG A 244 29.45 -2.16 -48.01
CA ARG A 244 29.74 -3.47 -48.60
C ARG A 244 29.20 -3.41 -50.01
N ASP A 245 30.10 -3.52 -50.98
CA ASP A 245 29.71 -3.70 -52.37
C ASP A 245 28.81 -4.95 -52.46
N ARG A 246 27.67 -4.78 -53.12
CA ARG A 246 26.59 -5.77 -53.19
C ARG A 246 26.88 -6.91 -54.18
N ASP A 247 28.06 -6.93 -54.79
CA ASP A 247 28.38 -7.78 -55.94
C ASP A 247 29.46 -8.85 -55.65
N ASP A 248 29.90 -9.03 -54.41
CA ASP A 248 30.91 -10.04 -54.02
C ASP A 248 30.31 -11.28 -53.31
N ASP A 249 29.07 -11.65 -53.65
CA ASP A 249 28.52 -13.00 -53.33
C ASP A 249 28.85 -13.99 -54.46
N ALA A 250 30.14 -14.11 -54.79
CA ALA A 250 30.65 -15.10 -55.73
C ALA A 250 31.78 -15.94 -55.10
N GLY A 251 31.42 -17.15 -54.67
CA GLY A 251 32.30 -18.31 -54.80
C GLY A 251 33.22 -18.64 -53.64
N ASP A 252 32.90 -19.77 -53.01
CA ASP A 252 33.82 -20.77 -52.46
C ASP A 252 34.68 -20.47 -51.23
N ALA A 253 34.32 -21.21 -50.18
CA ALA A 253 35.21 -22.08 -49.42
C ALA A 253 36.55 -21.50 -48.99
N HIS A 254 36.62 -20.94 -47.77
CA HIS A 254 37.71 -21.25 -46.84
C HIS A 254 37.28 -21.00 -45.39
N HIS A 255 37.53 -21.99 -44.54
CA HIS A 255 37.58 -21.88 -43.10
C HIS A 255 38.55 -20.78 -42.67
N ASP A 256 38.14 -19.88 -41.76
CA ASP A 256 38.93 -19.41 -40.61
C ASP A 256 38.28 -18.23 -39.89
N ALA A 257 37.21 -18.53 -39.14
CA ALA A 257 36.87 -17.75 -37.97
C ALA A 257 36.37 -18.72 -36.89
N PRO A 258 36.90 -18.68 -35.65
CA PRO A 258 36.30 -19.41 -34.55
C PRO A 258 34.92 -18.80 -34.33
N GLN A 259 33.89 -19.45 -34.89
CA GLN A 259 32.51 -19.14 -34.55
C GLN A 259 32.38 -19.37 -33.05
N VAL A 260 32.31 -18.26 -32.32
CA VAL A 260 31.90 -18.24 -30.92
C VAL A 260 30.56 -18.96 -30.90
N GLY A 261 30.54 -20.16 -30.32
CA GLY A 261 29.46 -21.12 -30.52
C GLY A 261 28.11 -20.43 -30.39
N ALA A 262 27.30 -20.52 -31.45
CA ALA A 262 25.89 -20.21 -31.40
C ALA A 262 25.36 -20.84 -30.11
N GLY A 263 24.84 -20.00 -29.21
CA GLY A 263 24.44 -20.39 -27.87
C GLY A 263 23.64 -21.67 -27.97
N VAL A 264 24.14 -22.72 -27.29
CA VAL A 264 23.47 -24.02 -27.15
C VAL A 264 21.99 -23.74 -26.99
N ASP A 265 21.14 -24.27 -27.88
CA ASP A 265 19.68 -24.20 -27.78
C ASP A 265 19.27 -24.61 -26.37
N ALA A 266 19.18 -23.63 -25.48
CA ALA A 266 19.06 -23.84 -24.05
C ALA A 266 17.59 -24.06 -23.77
N ASN A 267 17.11 -25.24 -24.16
CA ASN A 267 15.83 -25.74 -23.69
C ASN A 267 15.85 -25.61 -22.16
N LYS A 268 14.87 -24.87 -21.62
CA LYS A 268 14.75 -24.59 -20.18
C LYS A 268 14.87 -25.86 -19.33
N THR A 269 14.38 -26.98 -19.85
CA THR A 269 14.46 -28.30 -19.21
C THR A 269 15.91 -28.77 -19.09
N LYS A 270 16.71 -28.66 -20.17
CA LYS A 270 18.11 -29.08 -20.19
C LYS A 270 18.96 -28.22 -19.25
N ALA A 271 18.75 -26.90 -19.27
CA ALA A 271 19.44 -25.97 -18.37
C ALA A 271 19.16 -26.26 -16.89
N ILE A 272 17.92 -26.62 -16.54
CA ILE A 272 17.55 -27.02 -15.17
C ILE A 272 18.25 -28.32 -14.77
N LEU A 273 18.30 -29.31 -15.65
CA LEU A 273 18.93 -30.61 -15.35
C LEU A 273 20.44 -30.49 -15.19
N GLU A 274 21.10 -29.70 -16.05
CA GLU A 274 22.53 -29.44 -15.96
C GLU A 274 22.89 -28.65 -14.68
N ALA A 275 22.10 -27.63 -14.35
CA ALA A 275 22.28 -26.87 -13.11
C ALA A 275 22.05 -27.73 -11.86
N ALA A 276 21.06 -28.63 -11.87
CA ALA A 276 20.81 -29.54 -10.75
C ALA A 276 21.94 -30.57 -10.60
N ALA A 277 22.39 -31.18 -11.71
CA ALA A 277 23.50 -32.14 -11.70
C ALA A 277 24.79 -31.52 -11.16
N ALA A 278 25.07 -30.26 -11.52
CA ALA A 278 26.27 -29.57 -11.09
C ALA A 278 26.20 -28.97 -9.67
N LEU A 279 25.03 -28.98 -9.02
CA LEU A 279 24.84 -28.52 -7.63
C LEU A 279 24.73 -29.67 -6.63
N GLY A 280 24.37 -30.88 -7.06
CA GLY A 280 24.24 -32.06 -6.21
C GLY A 280 22.82 -32.29 -5.67
N PRO A 281 22.58 -33.38 -4.93
CA PRO A 281 21.23 -33.84 -4.55
C PRO A 281 20.57 -33.03 -3.41
N ASP A 282 21.34 -32.31 -2.60
CA ASP A 282 20.85 -31.67 -1.37
C ASP A 282 20.44 -30.18 -1.55
N VAL A 283 20.43 -29.67 -2.78
CA VAL A 283 20.15 -28.25 -3.06
C VAL A 283 18.67 -27.97 -3.22
N THR A 284 18.25 -26.76 -2.84
CA THR A 284 16.86 -26.37 -2.98
C THR A 284 16.53 -26.01 -4.43
N SER A 285 15.24 -26.09 -4.78
CA SER A 285 14.75 -25.65 -6.10
C SER A 285 14.97 -24.16 -6.38
N SER A 286 15.22 -23.34 -5.34
CA SER A 286 15.57 -21.93 -5.50
C SER A 286 17.02 -21.77 -5.98
N ASP A 287 17.95 -22.52 -5.38
CA ASP A 287 19.38 -22.46 -5.72
C ASP A 287 19.63 -22.86 -7.18
N VAL A 288 18.90 -23.88 -7.66
CA VAL A 288 18.92 -24.31 -9.06
C VAL A 288 18.39 -23.19 -9.98
N ALA A 289 17.30 -22.51 -9.61
CA ALA A 289 16.75 -21.42 -10.40
C ALA A 289 17.72 -20.22 -10.49
N ASP A 290 18.36 -19.88 -9.38
CA ASP A 290 19.34 -18.79 -9.32
C ASP A 290 20.60 -19.11 -10.13
N ARG A 291 21.05 -20.38 -10.15
CA ARG A 291 22.16 -20.81 -11.01
C ARG A 291 21.80 -20.74 -12.50
N VAL A 292 20.62 -21.21 -12.90
CA VAL A 292 20.15 -21.14 -14.29
C VAL A 292 20.04 -19.70 -14.77
N LYS A 293 19.55 -18.79 -13.92
CA LYS A 293 19.52 -17.36 -14.23
C LYS A 293 20.92 -16.79 -14.42
N ARG A 294 21.88 -17.17 -13.57
CA ARG A 294 23.24 -16.63 -13.58
C ARG A 294 24.07 -17.11 -14.78
N ILE A 295 23.97 -18.39 -15.13
CA ILE A 295 24.82 -19.00 -16.17
C ILE A 295 24.17 -18.89 -17.55
N ASN A 296 22.87 -19.12 -17.64
CA ASN A 296 22.16 -19.22 -18.92
C ASN A 296 21.32 -17.97 -19.24
N ASN A 297 21.25 -16.99 -18.32
CA ASN A 297 20.37 -15.83 -18.41
C ASN A 297 18.88 -16.18 -18.60
N ILE A 298 18.45 -17.36 -18.10
CA ILE A 298 17.06 -17.82 -18.18
C ILE A 298 16.38 -17.67 -16.82
N THR A 299 15.29 -16.91 -16.78
CA THR A 299 14.48 -16.79 -15.57
C THR A 299 13.51 -17.97 -15.44
N VAL A 300 13.61 -18.72 -14.34
CA VAL A 300 12.76 -19.89 -14.04
C VAL A 300 12.18 -19.77 -12.64
N LYS A 301 10.90 -20.13 -12.44
CA LYS A 301 10.27 -20.15 -11.12
C LYS A 301 10.65 -21.43 -10.35
N PRO A 302 10.90 -21.40 -9.03
CA PRO A 302 11.24 -22.59 -8.24
C PRO A 302 10.21 -23.73 -8.35
N ASN A 303 8.92 -23.41 -8.45
CA ASN A 303 7.86 -24.41 -8.65
C ASN A 303 8.04 -25.20 -9.96
N TYR A 304 8.48 -24.52 -11.03
CA TYR A 304 8.73 -25.16 -12.32
C TYR A 304 9.94 -26.11 -12.25
N VAL A 305 11.01 -25.70 -11.58
CA VAL A 305 12.19 -26.55 -11.31
C VAL A 305 11.77 -27.84 -10.60
N ARG A 306 10.97 -27.75 -9.53
CA ARG A 306 10.48 -28.91 -8.78
C ARG A 306 9.68 -29.88 -9.67
N THR A 307 8.80 -29.35 -10.51
CA THR A 307 8.00 -30.18 -11.43
C THR A 307 8.85 -30.87 -12.48
N THR A 308 9.86 -30.20 -13.02
CA THR A 308 10.75 -30.75 -14.03
C THR A 308 11.61 -31.88 -13.45
N LEU A 309 12.24 -31.66 -12.29
CA LEU A 309 13.04 -32.68 -11.61
C LEU A 309 12.19 -33.90 -11.20
N SER A 310 10.96 -33.68 -10.73
CA SER A 310 10.04 -34.77 -10.39
C SER A 310 9.64 -35.61 -11.60
N ARG A 311 9.42 -34.98 -12.76
CA ARG A 311 9.09 -35.68 -14.02
C ARG A 311 10.25 -36.54 -14.50
N GLU A 312 11.47 -36.02 -14.47
CA GLU A 312 12.66 -36.79 -14.88
C GLU A 312 12.98 -37.93 -13.90
N ALA A 313 12.83 -37.71 -12.59
CA ALA A 313 12.97 -38.78 -11.60
C ALA A 313 11.96 -39.92 -11.78
N LYS A 314 10.76 -39.63 -12.31
CA LYS A 314 9.76 -40.66 -12.65
C LYS A 314 10.11 -41.42 -13.93
N LYS A 315 10.71 -40.78 -14.93
CA LYS A 315 11.18 -41.43 -16.17
C LYS A 315 12.36 -42.38 -15.93
N ALA A 316 13.22 -42.06 -14.95
CA ALA A 316 14.37 -42.88 -14.62
C ALA A 316 14.04 -44.17 -13.84
N LYS A 317 12.80 -44.36 -13.38
CA LYS A 317 12.38 -45.62 -12.74
C LYS A 317 11.89 -46.61 -13.80
N PRO A 318 12.46 -47.83 -13.89
CA PRO A 318 11.93 -48.86 -14.79
C PRO A 318 10.47 -49.16 -14.43
N ALA A 319 9.64 -49.38 -15.46
CA ALA A 319 8.25 -49.75 -15.31
C ALA A 319 8.14 -50.96 -14.36
N ARG A 320 7.26 -50.86 -13.37
CA ARG A 320 6.96 -51.97 -12.45
C ARG A 320 6.60 -53.21 -13.27
N HIS A 321 7.18 -54.35 -12.90
CA HIS A 321 6.87 -55.66 -13.44
C HIS A 321 5.33 -55.86 -13.54
N PRO A 322 4.83 -56.44 -14.63
CA PRO A 322 3.43 -56.85 -14.72
C PRO A 322 3.13 -57.80 -13.55
N MET A 323 2.00 -57.58 -12.89
CA MET A 323 1.56 -58.38 -11.74
C MET A 323 1.31 -59.84 -12.19
N GLU A 324 2.30 -60.71 -12.01
CA GLU A 324 2.07 -62.16 -11.93
C GLU A 324 1.49 -62.46 -10.54
N GLY A 325 0.26 -62.99 -10.51
CA GLY A 325 -0.35 -63.48 -9.28
C GLY A 325 -1.81 -63.08 -9.10
N GLY A 326 -2.67 -63.44 -10.07
CA GLY A 326 -4.10 -63.59 -9.81
C GLY A 326 -4.33 -64.92 -9.08
N TYR A 327 -4.80 -64.83 -7.85
CA TYR A 327 -5.07 -65.94 -6.94
C TYR A 327 -6.09 -66.94 -7.51
N ALA A 328 -5.83 -68.22 -7.22
CA ALA A 328 -6.76 -69.34 -7.20
C ALA A 328 -7.84 -69.15 -6.12
#